data_AF-A0A0T0MK01-F1
#
_entry.id   AF-A0A0T0MK01-F1
#
_cell.length_a   1.000
_cell.length_b   1.000
_cell.length_c   1.000
_cell.angle_alpha   90.00
_cell.angle_beta   90.00
_cell.angle_gamma   90.00
#
_symmetry.space_group_name_H-M   'P 1'
#
loop_
_entity.id
_entity.type
_entity.pdbx_description
1 polymer ?
#
loop_
_entity_poly.entity_id
_entity_poly.type
_entity_poly.pdbx_seq_one_letter_code
_entity_poly.pdbx_strand_id
1 'polypeptide(L)'
;MANYSLADIKALREKTGAGMMDVKKALEEADGDTDKALELIRVKGLKGVGKREGRSASDGLVAAHVGPTADGEGQTGVLVEVNSETDFVAKSPNFVALAARVLAAAVDSPARDADALLATEVDGTSVQTIVDETAATLGERVVVRRLARVAGEHVEVYLHKVSKDLPPQVGVLVATDAAGAGVARDIATHIAAFSPTYLTREEVSADVVANERHIAEETARNEGKPEAALPKIIEGRLNGFFKENVLLEQAFAKDNKKTVAQVLAEAGGTLTGFVRYRVGA
;
A
#
# COMPACT_ATOMS: atom_id res chain seq x y z
N MET A 1 -19.81 -33.42 26.89
CA MET A 1 -19.60 -31.96 26.82
C MET A 1 -18.45 -31.72 25.87
N ALA A 2 -18.42 -30.59 25.15
CA ALA A 2 -17.24 -30.27 24.36
C ALA A 2 -16.02 -30.13 25.29
N ASN A 3 -14.88 -30.72 24.93
CA ASN A 3 -13.63 -30.65 25.69
C ASN A 3 -12.89 -29.31 25.50
N TYR A 4 -13.59 -28.30 24.98
CA TYR A 4 -13.09 -26.95 24.75
C TYR A 4 -14.22 -25.94 25.01
N SER A 5 -13.83 -24.71 25.34
CA SER A 5 -14.73 -23.60 25.67
C SER A 5 -14.79 -22.54 24.57
N LEU A 6 -15.73 -21.60 24.70
CA LEU A 6 -15.75 -20.40 23.85
C LEU A 6 -14.49 -19.54 24.02
N ALA A 7 -13.85 -19.59 25.20
CA ALA A 7 -12.60 -18.88 25.43
C ALA A 7 -11.45 -19.52 24.64
N ASP A 8 -11.40 -20.86 24.57
CA ASP A 8 -10.37 -21.58 23.81
C ASP A 8 -10.49 -21.33 22.30
N ILE A 9 -11.73 -21.29 21.79
CA ILE A 9 -11.99 -20.90 20.40
C ILE A 9 -11.48 -19.48 20.13
N LYS A 10 -11.77 -18.53 21.01
CA LYS A 10 -11.30 -17.14 20.86
C LYS A 10 -9.78 -17.05 20.91
N ALA A 11 -9.14 -17.71 21.87
CA ALA A 11 -7.70 -17.71 22.04
C ALA A 11 -6.98 -18.32 20.83
N LEU A 12 -7.43 -19.48 20.34
CA LEU A 12 -6.83 -20.10 19.15
C LEU A 12 -7.08 -19.27 17.89
N ARG A 13 -8.24 -18.62 17.78
CA ARG A 13 -8.53 -17.69 16.69
C ARG A 13 -7.61 -16.47 16.70
N GLU A 14 -7.39 -15.85 17.86
CA GLU A 14 -6.47 -14.72 18.01
C GLU A 14 -5.02 -15.12 17.69
N LYS A 15 -4.60 -16.32 18.12
CA LYS A 15 -3.26 -16.86 17.86
C LYS A 15 -3.02 -17.18 16.38
N THR A 16 -4.03 -17.71 15.69
CA THR A 16 -3.87 -18.18 14.30
C THR A 16 -4.25 -17.13 13.26
N GLY A 17 -5.21 -16.26 13.57
CA GLY A 17 -5.89 -15.40 12.60
C GLY A 17 -6.96 -16.12 11.76
N ALA A 18 -7.18 -17.42 11.99
CA ALA A 18 -8.09 -18.23 11.19
C ALA A 18 -9.58 -17.85 11.36
N GLY A 19 -10.42 -18.31 10.43
CA GLY A 19 -11.87 -18.17 10.53
C GLY A 19 -12.45 -18.84 11.78
N MET A 20 -13.43 -18.22 12.43
CA MET A 20 -14.05 -18.73 13.67
C MET A 20 -14.54 -20.18 13.54
N MET A 21 -15.16 -20.50 12.41
CA MET A 21 -15.68 -21.85 12.17
C MET A 21 -14.58 -22.87 11.91
N ASP A 22 -13.45 -22.46 11.31
CA ASP A 22 -12.32 -23.34 11.06
C ASP A 22 -11.62 -23.69 12.38
N VAL A 23 -11.46 -22.69 13.26
CA VAL A 23 -10.92 -22.88 14.62
C VAL A 23 -11.82 -23.81 15.43
N LYS A 24 -13.14 -23.58 15.43
CA LYS A 24 -14.09 -24.44 16.14
C LYS A 24 -14.02 -25.89 15.65
N LYS A 25 -14.05 -26.11 14.33
CA LYS A 25 -13.97 -27.46 13.75
C LYS A 25 -12.64 -28.14 14.06
N ALA A 26 -11.55 -27.40 14.04
CA ALA A 26 -10.24 -27.94 14.38
C ALA A 26 -10.18 -28.39 15.85
N LEU A 27 -10.72 -27.61 16.78
CA LEU A 27 -10.83 -27.99 18.20
C LEU A 27 -11.76 -29.20 18.39
N GLU A 28 -12.86 -29.31 17.65
CA GLU A 28 -13.72 -30.49 17.68
C GLU A 28 -12.99 -31.75 17.22
N GLU A 29 -12.28 -31.69 16.09
CA GLU A 29 -11.52 -32.82 15.54
C GLU A 29 -10.27 -33.18 16.37
N ALA A 30 -9.73 -32.20 17.09
CA ALA A 30 -8.61 -32.36 18.00
C ALA A 30 -9.04 -32.79 19.41
N ASP A 31 -10.33 -32.96 19.68
CA ASP A 31 -10.87 -33.24 21.01
C ASP A 31 -10.42 -32.22 22.09
N GLY A 32 -10.34 -30.95 21.69
CA GLY A 32 -9.89 -29.83 22.53
C GLY A 32 -8.38 -29.64 22.62
N ASP A 33 -7.57 -30.52 22.01
CA ASP A 33 -6.11 -30.35 21.94
C ASP A 33 -5.76 -29.18 21.02
N THR A 34 -5.12 -28.15 21.61
CA THR A 34 -4.81 -26.91 20.90
C THR A 34 -3.69 -27.06 19.88
N ASP A 35 -2.69 -27.88 20.16
CA ASP A 35 -1.54 -28.07 19.27
C ASP A 35 -1.96 -28.91 18.05
N LYS A 36 -2.73 -29.98 18.31
CA LYS A 36 -3.33 -30.77 17.23
C LYS A 36 -4.33 -29.97 16.41
N ALA A 37 -5.12 -29.08 17.03
CA ALA A 37 -6.01 -28.19 16.28
C ALA A 37 -5.23 -27.25 15.37
N LEU A 38 -4.09 -26.73 15.81
CA LEU A 38 -3.22 -25.87 15.00
C LEU A 38 -2.66 -26.62 13.79
N GLU A 39 -2.21 -27.86 13.97
CA GLU A 39 -1.81 -28.73 12.85
C GLU A 39 -2.94 -28.96 11.84
N LEU A 40 -4.15 -29.26 12.34
CA LEU A 40 -5.32 -29.47 11.49
C LEU A 40 -5.69 -28.23 10.67
N ILE A 41 -5.61 -27.05 11.26
CA ILE A 41 -5.82 -25.77 10.56
C ILE A 41 -4.81 -25.64 9.42
N ARG A 42 -3.52 -25.86 9.69
CA ARG A 42 -2.47 -25.74 8.67
C ARG A 42 -2.65 -26.75 7.53
N VAL A 43 -2.90 -28.02 7.85
CA VAL A 43 -3.09 -29.09 6.85
C VAL A 43 -4.31 -28.82 5.95
N LYS A 44 -5.44 -28.40 6.54
CA LYS A 44 -6.64 -28.03 5.76
C LYS A 44 -6.41 -26.77 4.94
N GLY A 45 -5.71 -25.80 5.52
CA GLY A 45 -5.32 -24.55 4.90
C GLY A 45 -4.55 -24.77 3.60
N LEU A 46 -3.52 -25.62 3.64
CA LEU A 46 -2.65 -25.93 2.50
C LEU A 46 -3.42 -26.56 1.34
N LYS A 47 -4.39 -27.46 1.64
CA LYS A 47 -5.29 -28.03 0.62
C LYS A 47 -6.22 -26.99 -0.02
N GLY A 48 -6.40 -25.84 0.64
CA GLY A 48 -7.30 -24.78 0.23
C GLY A 48 -6.64 -23.64 -0.55
N VAL A 49 -5.32 -23.43 -0.45
CA VAL A 49 -4.64 -22.24 -1.00
C VAL A 49 -4.95 -22.01 -2.48
N GLY A 50 -4.72 -23.00 -3.34
CA GLY A 50 -5.01 -22.87 -4.79
C GLY A 50 -6.48 -22.64 -5.12
N LYS A 51 -7.42 -23.05 -4.24
CA LYS A 51 -8.86 -22.77 -4.43
C LYS A 51 -9.25 -21.33 -4.09
N ARG A 52 -8.34 -20.57 -3.47
CA ARG A 52 -8.59 -19.18 -3.05
C ARG A 52 -8.06 -18.14 -4.03
N GLU A 53 -7.31 -18.52 -5.06
CA GLU A 53 -6.73 -17.60 -6.06
C GLU A 53 -7.77 -16.73 -6.79
N GLY A 54 -9.01 -17.18 -6.92
CA GLY A 54 -10.09 -16.40 -7.53
C GLY A 54 -10.79 -15.40 -6.59
N ARG A 55 -10.47 -15.41 -5.28
CA ARG A 55 -11.16 -14.57 -4.28
C ARG A 55 -10.62 -13.15 -4.26
N SER A 56 -11.47 -12.16 -4.00
CA SER A 56 -11.01 -10.77 -3.85
C SER A 56 -10.20 -10.60 -2.56
N ALA A 57 -9.03 -9.96 -2.65
CA ALA A 57 -8.22 -9.54 -1.51
C ALA A 57 -8.00 -8.02 -1.59
N SER A 58 -8.89 -7.27 -0.95
CA SER A 58 -8.92 -5.79 -0.99
C SER A 58 -8.65 -5.13 0.36
N ASP A 59 -8.49 -5.92 1.42
CA ASP A 59 -8.00 -5.47 2.73
C ASP A 59 -6.49 -5.77 2.83
N GLY A 60 -5.86 -5.51 3.98
CA GLY A 60 -4.46 -5.83 4.20
C GLY A 60 -3.69 -4.74 4.91
N LEU A 61 -2.45 -4.49 4.52
CA LEU A 61 -1.63 -3.41 5.05
C LEU A 61 -0.53 -2.98 4.09
N VAL A 62 0.03 -1.80 4.34
CA VAL A 62 1.29 -1.36 3.75
C VAL A 62 2.39 -1.29 4.80
N ALA A 63 3.59 -1.68 4.42
CA ALA A 63 4.77 -1.63 5.27
C ALA A 63 5.92 -0.97 4.50
N ALA A 64 6.73 -0.18 5.21
CA ALA A 64 7.80 0.57 4.60
C ALA A 64 9.07 0.57 5.44
N HIS A 65 10.20 0.67 4.77
CA HIS A 65 11.52 0.81 5.36
C HIS A 65 12.29 1.92 4.64
N VAL A 66 13.08 2.69 5.38
CA VAL A 66 14.07 3.61 4.83
C VAL A 66 15.42 3.26 5.43
N GLY A 67 16.41 3.07 4.58
CA GLY A 67 17.78 2.75 4.97
C GLY A 67 18.78 3.42 4.03
N PRO A 68 20.09 3.29 4.30
CA PRO A 68 21.12 3.83 3.41
C PRO A 68 21.10 3.14 2.04
N THR A 69 21.53 3.84 0.99
CA THR A 69 21.90 3.22 -0.29
C THR A 69 23.13 2.32 -0.14
N ALA A 70 23.35 1.40 -1.08
CA ALA A 70 24.49 0.48 -1.04
C ALA A 70 25.86 1.19 -1.12
N ASP A 71 25.92 2.35 -1.76
CA ASP A 71 27.11 3.23 -1.84
C ASP A 71 27.26 4.15 -0.62
N GLY A 72 26.23 4.25 0.24
CA GLY A 72 26.23 5.11 1.43
C GLY A 72 26.07 6.61 1.14
N GLU A 73 25.82 7.01 -0.11
CA GLU A 73 25.71 8.42 -0.52
C GLU A 73 24.29 8.99 -0.38
N GLY A 74 23.31 8.16 -0.03
CA GLY A 74 21.92 8.59 0.18
C GLY A 74 21.09 7.56 0.91
N GLN A 75 19.77 7.65 0.70
CA GLN A 75 18.78 6.78 1.32
C GLN A 75 17.92 6.09 0.26
N THR A 76 17.53 4.85 0.54
CA THR A 76 16.54 4.10 -0.23
C THR A 76 15.32 3.85 0.64
N GLY A 77 14.16 4.24 0.14
CA GLY A 77 12.86 3.84 0.68
C GLY A 77 12.31 2.63 -0.06
N VAL A 78 11.75 1.67 0.68
CA VAL A 78 11.06 0.49 0.16
C VAL A 78 9.65 0.48 0.73
N LEU A 79 8.64 0.27 -0.11
CA LEU A 79 7.23 0.19 0.27
C LEU A 79 6.60 -1.06 -0.34
N VAL A 80 5.95 -1.86 0.49
CA VAL A 80 5.20 -3.06 0.08
C VAL A 80 3.73 -2.94 0.46
N GLU A 81 2.86 -3.48 -0.40
CA GLU A 81 1.45 -3.73 -0.08
C GLU A 81 1.21 -5.23 -0.02
N VAL A 82 0.66 -5.70 1.11
CA VAL A 82 0.24 -7.09 1.31
C VAL A 82 -1.24 -7.09 1.62
N ASN A 83 -2.02 -7.84 0.84
CA ASN A 83 -3.47 -7.90 0.95
C ASN A 83 -3.98 -9.17 1.60
N SER A 84 -5.14 -9.06 2.25
CA SER A 84 -5.99 -10.15 2.76
C SER A 84 -7.43 -10.00 2.25
N GLU A 85 -8.28 -10.99 2.52
CA GLU A 85 -9.71 -10.90 2.19
C GLU A 85 -10.43 -9.99 3.20
N THR A 86 -10.03 -10.02 4.49
CA THR A 86 -10.71 -9.28 5.56
C THR A 86 -9.77 -8.44 6.44
N ASP A 87 -10.37 -7.44 7.09
CA ASP A 87 -9.75 -6.57 8.10
C ASP A 87 -9.33 -7.34 9.36
N PHE A 88 -10.03 -8.43 9.67
CA PHE A 88 -9.75 -9.28 10.82
C PHE A 88 -8.40 -9.97 10.67
N VAL A 89 -8.12 -10.52 9.48
CA VAL A 89 -6.82 -11.09 9.16
C VAL A 89 -5.76 -9.99 9.08
N ALA A 90 -6.07 -8.85 8.44
CA ALA A 90 -5.14 -7.74 8.28
C ALA A 90 -4.51 -7.27 9.60
N LYS A 91 -5.29 -7.24 10.69
CA LYS A 91 -4.82 -6.84 12.03
C LYS A 91 -4.33 -7.98 12.92
N SER A 92 -4.34 -9.22 12.43
CA SER A 92 -3.84 -10.37 13.19
C SER A 92 -2.30 -10.33 13.33
N PRO A 93 -1.74 -10.82 14.45
CA PRO A 93 -0.28 -10.84 14.65
C PRO A 93 0.47 -11.59 13.54
N ASN A 94 -0.08 -12.70 13.04
CA ASN A 94 0.55 -13.51 12.01
C ASN A 94 0.64 -12.79 10.66
N PHE A 95 -0.42 -12.07 10.27
CA PHE A 95 -0.41 -11.30 9.03
C PHE A 95 0.54 -10.10 9.11
N VAL A 96 0.57 -9.39 10.24
CA VAL A 96 1.51 -8.27 10.47
C VAL A 96 2.96 -8.78 10.45
N ALA A 97 3.23 -9.93 11.06
CA ALA A 97 4.55 -10.55 11.02
C ALA A 97 4.95 -11.00 9.59
N LEU A 98 4.01 -11.55 8.82
CA LEU A 98 4.24 -11.87 7.41
C LEU A 98 4.63 -10.63 6.61
N ALA A 99 3.87 -9.54 6.72
CA ALA A 99 4.18 -8.32 5.98
C ALA A 99 5.54 -7.72 6.36
N ALA A 100 5.93 -7.81 7.64
CA ALA A 100 7.27 -7.42 8.09
C ALA A 100 8.37 -8.29 7.46
N ARG A 101 8.16 -9.61 7.37
CA ARG A 101 9.11 -10.53 6.71
C ARG A 101 9.20 -10.28 5.20
N VAL A 102 8.06 -10.03 4.54
CA VAL A 102 8.02 -9.65 3.12
C VAL A 102 8.76 -8.34 2.87
N LEU A 103 8.58 -7.33 3.75
CA LEU A 103 9.33 -6.08 3.67
C LEU A 103 10.83 -6.29 3.87
N ALA A 104 11.25 -7.11 4.85
CA ALA A 104 12.65 -7.41 5.06
C ALA A 104 13.28 -8.08 3.83
N ALA A 105 12.60 -9.09 3.26
CA ALA A 105 13.01 -9.73 2.02
C ALA A 105 13.10 -8.75 0.85
N ALA A 106 12.20 -7.78 0.79
CA ALA A 106 12.27 -6.70 -0.20
C ALA A 106 13.50 -5.83 0.04
N VAL A 107 13.76 -5.39 1.27
CA VAL A 107 14.95 -4.57 1.58
C VAL A 107 16.25 -5.28 1.17
N ASP A 108 16.35 -6.58 1.46
CA ASP A 108 17.57 -7.37 1.23
C ASP A 108 17.74 -7.90 -0.20
N SER A 109 16.79 -7.63 -1.09
CA SER A 109 16.80 -8.09 -2.49
C SER A 109 16.82 -6.93 -3.50
N PRO A 110 17.24 -7.18 -4.75
CA PRO A 110 17.15 -6.19 -5.82
C PRO A 110 15.74 -6.09 -6.45
N ALA A 111 14.75 -6.83 -5.94
CA ALA A 111 13.41 -6.91 -6.54
C ALA A 111 12.78 -5.53 -6.73
N ARG A 112 12.07 -5.33 -7.85
CA ARG A 112 11.41 -4.05 -8.20
C ARG A 112 9.90 -4.18 -8.40
N ASP A 113 9.40 -5.40 -8.34
CA ASP A 113 7.99 -5.76 -8.49
C ASP A 113 7.67 -6.95 -7.57
N ALA A 114 6.38 -7.30 -7.52
CA ALA A 114 5.90 -8.39 -6.67
C ALA A 114 6.41 -9.76 -7.13
N ASP A 115 6.46 -10.02 -8.44
CA ASP A 115 6.85 -11.33 -8.99
C ASP A 115 8.31 -11.65 -8.65
N ALA A 116 9.22 -10.68 -8.84
CA ALA A 116 10.62 -10.82 -8.47
C ALA A 116 10.80 -10.95 -6.95
N LEU A 117 9.98 -10.26 -6.15
CA LEU A 117 10.01 -10.38 -4.69
C LEU A 117 9.55 -11.77 -4.24
N LEU A 118 8.47 -12.29 -4.81
CA LEU A 118 7.92 -13.61 -4.49
C LEU A 118 8.91 -14.74 -4.81
N ALA A 119 9.74 -14.56 -5.85
CA ALA A 119 10.82 -15.47 -6.22
C ALA A 119 12.09 -15.37 -5.36
N THR A 120 12.20 -14.37 -4.48
CA THR A 120 13.37 -14.19 -3.61
C THR A 120 13.41 -15.27 -2.52
N GLU A 121 14.59 -15.79 -2.20
CA GLU A 121 14.81 -16.76 -1.14
C GLU A 121 15.17 -16.06 0.19
N VAL A 122 14.52 -16.47 1.28
CA VAL A 122 14.83 -16.04 2.65
C VAL A 122 15.06 -17.30 3.49
N ASP A 123 16.27 -17.44 4.05
CA ASP A 123 16.69 -18.62 4.82
C ASP A 123 16.46 -19.96 4.08
N GLY A 124 16.64 -19.94 2.74
CA GLY A 124 16.44 -21.11 1.88
C GLY A 124 14.98 -21.48 1.60
N THR A 125 14.04 -20.56 1.85
CA THR A 125 12.64 -20.67 1.43
C THR A 125 12.20 -19.43 0.64
N SER A 126 11.56 -19.62 -0.51
CA SER A 126 10.99 -18.51 -1.29
C SER A 126 9.96 -17.70 -0.51
N VAL A 127 9.89 -16.39 -0.77
CA VAL A 127 8.86 -15.51 -0.20
C VAL A 127 7.46 -16.01 -0.57
N GLN A 128 7.25 -16.52 -1.79
CA GLN A 128 5.99 -17.16 -2.21
C GLN A 128 5.59 -18.28 -1.25
N THR A 129 6.52 -19.18 -0.93
CA THR A 129 6.23 -20.31 -0.02
C THR A 129 5.89 -19.80 1.39
N ILE A 130 6.61 -18.80 1.90
CA ILE A 130 6.32 -18.17 3.20
C ILE A 130 4.90 -17.57 3.22
N VAL A 131 4.50 -16.90 2.14
CA VAL A 131 3.16 -16.32 1.98
C VAL A 131 2.11 -17.43 1.95
N ASP A 132 2.31 -18.49 1.16
CA ASP A 132 1.35 -19.58 1.01
C ASP A 132 1.13 -20.37 2.30
N GLU A 133 2.20 -20.65 3.05
CA GLU A 133 2.12 -21.31 4.35
C GLU A 133 1.38 -20.46 5.39
N THR A 134 1.60 -19.15 5.36
CA THR A 134 0.89 -18.23 6.25
C THR A 134 -0.58 -18.10 5.84
N ALA A 135 -0.87 -17.98 4.54
CA ALA A 135 -2.22 -17.94 3.98
C ALA A 135 -3.01 -19.22 4.31
N ALA A 136 -2.36 -20.38 4.29
CA ALA A 136 -2.94 -21.64 4.74
C ALA A 136 -3.43 -21.55 6.19
N THR A 137 -2.60 -21.02 7.09
CA THR A 137 -2.94 -20.85 8.51
C THR A 137 -4.06 -19.84 8.72
N LEU A 138 -4.03 -18.72 7.99
CA LEU A 138 -5.03 -17.66 8.07
C LEU A 138 -6.39 -18.08 7.48
N GLY A 139 -6.39 -19.04 6.55
CA GLY A 139 -7.62 -19.51 5.90
C GLY A 139 -8.17 -18.55 4.83
N GLU A 140 -7.43 -17.51 4.48
CA GLU A 140 -7.78 -16.49 3.49
C GLU A 140 -6.76 -16.46 2.34
N ARG A 141 -7.15 -15.85 1.22
CA ARG A 141 -6.23 -15.41 0.17
C ARG A 141 -5.34 -14.31 0.74
N VAL A 142 -4.04 -14.48 0.60
CA VAL A 142 -3.03 -13.45 0.88
C VAL A 142 -2.29 -13.15 -0.41
N VAL A 143 -2.02 -11.88 -0.67
CA VAL A 143 -1.35 -11.44 -1.91
C VAL A 143 -0.29 -10.41 -1.56
N VAL A 144 0.96 -10.62 -1.98
CA VAL A 144 1.93 -9.52 -2.08
C VAL A 144 1.62 -8.78 -3.38
N ARG A 145 0.91 -7.65 -3.29
CA ARG A 145 0.30 -7.02 -4.48
C ARG A 145 1.28 -6.19 -5.27
N ARG A 146 2.16 -5.46 -4.58
CA ARG A 146 3.13 -4.58 -5.22
C ARG A 146 4.24 -4.17 -4.27
N LEU A 147 5.36 -3.82 -4.89
CA LEU A 147 6.58 -3.31 -4.31
C LEU A 147 6.96 -2.04 -5.07
N ALA A 148 7.44 -1.03 -4.34
CA ALA A 148 8.08 0.14 -4.94
C ALA A 148 9.31 0.55 -4.15
N ARG A 149 10.21 1.26 -4.82
CA ARG A 149 11.39 1.87 -4.23
C ARG A 149 11.57 3.29 -4.72
N VAL A 150 12.05 4.16 -3.85
CA VAL A 150 12.56 5.50 -4.20
C VAL A 150 13.93 5.69 -3.59
N ALA A 151 14.77 6.50 -4.22
CA ALA A 151 16.07 6.87 -3.68
C ALA A 151 16.30 8.37 -3.82
N GLY A 152 17.04 8.94 -2.88
CA GLY A 152 17.41 10.36 -2.82
C GLY A 152 18.44 10.60 -1.72
N GLU A 153 18.94 11.82 -1.60
CA GLU A 153 19.84 12.16 -0.48
C GLU A 153 19.10 12.04 0.87
N HIS A 154 17.81 12.40 0.88
CA HIS A 154 16.88 12.14 1.98
C HIS A 154 15.63 11.42 1.46
N VAL A 155 15.14 10.44 2.20
CA VAL A 155 13.89 9.75 1.94
C VAL A 155 13.02 9.77 3.20
N GLU A 156 11.83 10.33 3.08
CA GLU A 156 10.84 10.40 4.14
C GLU A 156 9.76 9.34 3.95
N VAL A 157 9.35 8.70 5.05
CA VAL A 157 8.26 7.72 5.06
C VAL A 157 7.10 8.18 5.93
N TYR A 158 5.88 8.21 5.39
CA TYR A 158 4.65 8.44 6.15
C TYR A 158 3.69 7.26 6.01
N LEU A 159 3.29 6.68 7.14
CA LEU A 159 2.35 5.58 7.23
C LEU A 159 1.10 6.06 7.98
N HIS A 160 -0.07 5.90 7.35
CA HIS A 160 -1.34 6.36 7.90
C HIS A 160 -2.29 5.19 8.14
N LYS A 161 -2.88 5.17 9.34
CA LYS A 161 -3.93 4.25 9.74
C LYS A 161 -5.29 4.90 9.51
N VAL A 162 -6.07 4.35 8.59
CA VAL A 162 -7.44 4.84 8.32
C VAL A 162 -8.40 4.58 9.48
N SER A 163 -8.09 3.60 10.33
CA SER A 163 -8.77 3.32 11.59
C SER A 163 -7.75 2.95 12.66
N LYS A 164 -8.04 3.27 13.93
CA LYS A 164 -7.13 3.00 15.06
C LYS A 164 -6.81 1.52 15.22
N ASP A 165 -7.77 0.66 14.88
CA ASP A 165 -7.67 -0.79 15.08
C ASP A 165 -7.02 -1.53 13.90
N LEU A 166 -6.67 -0.81 12.84
CA LEU A 166 -6.03 -1.37 11.65
C LEU A 166 -4.54 -1.04 11.60
N PRO A 167 -3.72 -1.91 10.96
CA PRO A 167 -2.38 -1.54 10.55
C PRO A 167 -2.43 -0.41 9.50
N PRO A 168 -1.29 0.24 9.20
CA PRO A 168 -1.25 1.26 8.16
C PRO A 168 -1.85 0.77 6.83
N GLN A 169 -2.77 1.56 6.29
CA GLN A 169 -3.45 1.28 5.01
C GLN A 169 -3.00 2.22 3.90
N VAL A 170 -2.36 3.33 4.25
CA VAL A 170 -1.80 4.28 3.29
C VAL A 170 -0.34 4.48 3.65
N GLY A 171 0.52 4.38 2.65
CA GLY A 171 1.96 4.48 2.80
C GLY A 171 2.52 5.38 1.73
N VAL A 172 3.35 6.33 2.14
CA VAL A 172 3.98 7.30 1.27
C VAL A 172 5.48 7.31 1.50
N LEU A 173 6.23 7.27 0.40
CA LEU A 173 7.64 7.59 0.36
C LEU A 173 7.84 8.88 -0.43
N VAL A 174 8.70 9.77 0.06
CA VAL A 174 9.10 11.01 -0.62
C VAL A 174 10.63 11.08 -0.62
N ALA A 175 11.23 11.18 -1.80
CA ALA A 175 12.66 11.39 -1.98
C ALA A 175 12.93 12.87 -2.28
N THR A 176 13.90 13.44 -1.58
CA THR A 176 14.37 14.82 -1.75
C THR A 176 15.90 14.87 -1.79
N ASP A 177 16.44 16.02 -2.19
CA ASP A 177 17.80 16.40 -1.80
C ASP A 177 17.88 16.70 -0.29
N ALA A 178 19.09 16.95 0.23
CA ALA A 178 19.30 17.28 1.64
C ALA A 178 18.59 18.58 2.06
N ALA A 179 18.47 19.56 1.16
CA ALA A 179 17.81 20.83 1.46
C ALA A 179 16.27 20.67 1.63
N GLY A 180 15.65 19.75 0.89
CA GLY A 180 14.22 19.45 0.96
C GLY A 180 13.80 18.63 2.18
N ALA A 181 14.75 18.06 2.93
CA ALA A 181 14.47 17.18 4.07
C ALA A 181 13.55 17.82 5.13
N GLY A 182 13.71 19.14 5.36
CA GLY A 182 12.93 19.88 6.36
C GLY A 182 11.42 19.95 6.09
N VAL A 183 10.98 19.77 4.83
CA VAL A 183 9.56 19.81 4.43
C VAL A 183 9.02 18.45 3.98
N ALA A 184 9.87 17.44 3.82
CA ALA A 184 9.52 16.14 3.26
C ALA A 184 8.38 15.44 4.03
N ARG A 185 8.36 15.54 5.37
CA ARG A 185 7.30 14.95 6.22
C ARG A 185 5.92 15.53 5.94
N ASP A 186 5.87 16.83 5.74
CA ASP A 186 4.59 17.52 5.50
C ASP A 186 4.09 17.26 4.09
N ILE A 187 5.01 17.18 3.12
CA ILE A 187 4.70 16.76 1.75
C ILE A 187 4.21 15.31 1.72
N ALA A 188 4.84 14.39 2.44
CA ALA A 188 4.39 12.99 2.54
C ALA A 188 2.97 12.89 3.13
N THR A 189 2.66 13.73 4.12
CA THR A 189 1.32 13.82 4.70
C THR A 189 0.30 14.40 3.71
N HIS A 190 0.71 15.42 2.94
CA HIS A 190 -0.10 15.99 1.87
C HIS A 190 -0.43 14.95 0.78
N ILE A 191 0.58 14.23 0.29
CA ILE A 191 0.40 13.15 -0.71
C ILE A 191 -0.57 12.07 -0.20
N ALA A 192 -0.47 11.69 1.07
CA ALA A 192 -1.37 10.70 1.66
C ALA A 192 -2.85 11.11 1.53
N ALA A 193 -3.14 12.40 1.75
CA ALA A 193 -4.48 12.99 1.72
C ALA A 193 -4.96 13.32 0.29
N PHE A 194 -4.13 13.97 -0.53
CA PHE A 194 -4.53 14.52 -1.83
C PHE A 194 -4.29 13.58 -3.01
N SER A 195 -3.55 12.49 -2.81
CA SER A 195 -3.39 11.40 -3.78
C SER A 195 -2.95 11.85 -5.20
N PRO A 196 -1.93 12.73 -5.35
CA PRO A 196 -1.40 13.05 -6.67
C PRO A 196 -0.92 11.78 -7.39
N THR A 197 -1.04 11.80 -8.71
CA THR A 197 -0.61 10.70 -9.60
C THR A 197 0.75 10.99 -10.22
N TYR A 198 1.07 12.26 -10.45
CA TYR A 198 2.29 12.72 -11.13
C TYR A 198 3.05 13.69 -10.23
N LEU A 199 4.37 13.73 -10.35
CA LEU A 199 5.18 14.73 -9.67
C LEU A 199 5.13 16.06 -10.43
N THR A 200 5.38 15.99 -11.73
CA THR A 200 5.46 17.13 -12.64
C THR A 200 4.43 17.05 -13.77
N ARG A 201 4.19 18.16 -14.47
CA ARG A 201 3.22 18.20 -15.57
C ARG A 201 3.71 17.42 -16.78
N GLU A 202 5.03 17.38 -16.96
CA GLU A 202 5.74 16.71 -18.03
C GLU A 202 5.63 15.19 -17.97
N GLU A 203 5.32 14.63 -16.79
CA GLU A 203 5.04 13.20 -16.61
C GLU A 203 3.66 12.78 -17.10
N VAL A 204 2.75 13.74 -17.34
CA VAL A 204 1.42 13.44 -17.88
C VAL A 204 1.54 13.22 -19.39
N SER A 205 1.21 12.01 -19.86
CA SER A 205 1.33 11.67 -21.27
C SER A 205 0.41 12.53 -22.15
N ALA A 206 0.85 12.78 -23.39
CA ALA A 206 0.07 13.55 -24.36
C ALA A 206 -1.33 12.95 -24.60
N ASP A 207 -1.45 11.62 -24.56
CA ASP A 207 -2.72 10.91 -24.72
C ASP A 207 -3.69 11.19 -23.56
N VAL A 208 -3.19 11.20 -22.32
CA VAL A 208 -3.99 11.58 -21.14
C VAL A 208 -4.43 13.03 -21.26
N VAL A 209 -3.52 13.95 -21.60
CA VAL A 209 -3.86 15.37 -21.77
C VAL A 209 -4.89 15.58 -22.88
N ALA A 210 -4.77 14.88 -24.01
CA ALA A 210 -5.72 14.94 -25.11
C ALA A 210 -7.10 14.39 -24.71
N ASN A 211 -7.12 13.28 -23.98
CA ASN A 211 -8.36 12.69 -23.48
C ASN A 211 -9.07 13.61 -22.48
N GLU A 212 -8.35 14.16 -21.49
CA GLU A 212 -8.92 15.10 -20.52
C GLU A 212 -9.43 16.39 -21.18
N ARG A 213 -8.73 16.86 -22.23
CA ARG A 213 -9.18 18.00 -23.03
C ARG A 213 -10.50 17.69 -23.75
N HIS A 214 -10.61 16.51 -24.37
CA HIS A 214 -11.82 16.06 -25.04
C HIS A 214 -12.99 15.93 -24.05
N ILE A 215 -12.77 15.32 -22.88
CA ILE A 215 -13.77 15.22 -21.81
C ILE A 215 -14.22 16.62 -21.37
N ALA A 216 -13.28 17.56 -21.19
CA ALA A 216 -13.59 18.92 -20.79
C ALA A 216 -14.45 19.67 -21.84
N GLU A 217 -14.16 19.47 -23.14
CA GLU A 217 -14.92 20.03 -24.26
C GLU A 217 -16.34 19.47 -24.30
N GLU A 218 -16.49 18.16 -24.35
CA GLU A 218 -17.79 17.48 -24.40
C GLU A 218 -18.66 17.87 -23.20
N THR A 219 -18.08 17.88 -22.01
CA THR A 219 -18.79 18.30 -20.80
C THR A 219 -19.24 19.77 -20.91
N ALA A 220 -18.42 20.68 -21.45
CA ALA A 220 -18.78 22.09 -21.58
C ALA A 220 -19.86 22.32 -22.64
N ARG A 221 -19.83 21.57 -23.74
CA ARG A 221 -20.88 21.60 -24.78
C ARG A 221 -22.21 21.07 -24.24
N ASN A 222 -22.19 19.94 -23.52
CA ASN A 222 -23.38 19.35 -22.91
C ASN A 222 -24.02 20.24 -21.82
N GLU A 223 -23.22 21.08 -21.15
CA GLU A 223 -23.72 22.11 -20.23
C GLU A 223 -24.29 23.36 -20.94
N GLY A 224 -24.31 23.39 -22.27
CA GLY A 224 -24.83 24.52 -23.05
C GLY A 224 -23.97 25.78 -22.96
N LYS A 225 -22.66 25.65 -22.72
CA LYS A 225 -21.76 26.80 -22.66
C LYS A 225 -21.59 27.43 -24.07
N PRO A 226 -21.51 28.77 -24.20
CA PRO A 226 -21.35 29.42 -25.51
C PRO A 226 -20.06 29.01 -26.21
N GLU A 227 -20.09 28.81 -27.53
CA GLU A 227 -18.92 28.36 -28.31
C GLU A 227 -17.70 29.27 -28.13
N ALA A 228 -17.91 30.60 -28.09
CA ALA A 228 -16.85 31.58 -27.89
C ALA A 228 -16.14 31.45 -26.52
N ALA A 229 -16.80 30.85 -25.52
CA ALA A 229 -16.22 30.65 -24.19
C ALA A 229 -15.57 29.26 -24.03
N LEU A 230 -15.84 28.31 -24.93
CA LEU A 230 -15.35 26.92 -24.82
C LEU A 230 -13.82 26.84 -24.66
N PRO A 231 -12.98 27.53 -25.47
CA PRO A 231 -11.53 27.39 -25.34
C PRO A 231 -11.02 27.70 -23.93
N LYS A 232 -11.53 28.79 -23.33
CA LYS A 232 -11.15 29.22 -21.97
C LYS A 232 -11.68 28.26 -20.89
N ILE A 233 -12.88 27.72 -21.07
CA ILE A 233 -13.47 26.75 -20.13
C ILE A 233 -12.68 25.44 -20.16
N ILE A 234 -12.35 24.94 -21.35
CA ILE A 234 -11.55 23.72 -21.55
C ILE A 234 -10.17 23.90 -20.89
N GLU A 235 -9.49 25.02 -21.15
CA GLU A 235 -8.21 25.32 -20.53
C GLU A 235 -8.30 25.40 -19.00
N GLY A 236 -9.35 26.05 -18.47
CA GLY A 236 -9.60 26.13 -17.03
C GLY A 236 -9.81 24.76 -16.38
N ARG A 237 -10.57 23.87 -17.02
CA ARG A 237 -10.81 22.49 -16.55
C ARG A 237 -9.55 21.64 -16.62
N LEU A 238 -8.79 21.76 -17.71
CA LEU A 238 -7.54 21.05 -17.86
C LEU A 238 -6.50 21.51 -16.81
N ASN A 239 -6.43 22.81 -16.51
CA ASN A 239 -5.63 23.32 -15.41
C ASN A 239 -6.13 22.83 -14.04
N GLY A 240 -7.45 22.61 -13.87
CA GLY A 240 -8.02 21.95 -12.70
C GLY A 240 -7.51 20.52 -12.54
N PHE A 241 -7.55 19.73 -13.62
CA PHE A 241 -7.00 18.37 -13.65
C PHE A 241 -5.53 18.33 -13.21
N PHE A 242 -4.69 19.24 -13.72
CA PHE A 242 -3.28 19.30 -13.32
C PHE A 242 -3.11 19.67 -11.84
N LYS A 243 -3.86 20.66 -11.34
CA LYS A 243 -3.84 21.01 -9.90
C LYS A 243 -4.34 19.90 -8.98
N GLU A 244 -5.12 18.96 -9.48
CA GLU A 244 -5.58 17.80 -8.72
C GLU A 244 -4.60 16.62 -8.79
N ASN A 245 -3.91 16.43 -9.92
CA ASN A 245 -3.15 15.21 -10.18
C ASN A 245 -1.63 15.38 -10.16
N VAL A 246 -1.11 16.60 -10.30
CA VAL A 246 0.32 16.93 -10.30
C VAL A 246 0.71 17.50 -8.95
N LEU A 247 1.54 16.78 -8.20
CA LEU A 247 1.94 17.13 -6.83
C LEU A 247 2.46 18.58 -6.75
N LEU A 248 3.37 18.97 -7.65
CA LEU A 248 3.98 20.30 -7.60
C LEU A 248 2.99 21.45 -7.88
N GLU A 249 1.86 21.16 -8.53
CA GLU A 249 0.79 22.13 -8.81
C GLU A 249 -0.32 22.14 -7.74
N GLN A 250 -0.37 21.12 -6.88
CA GLN A 250 -1.35 21.03 -5.81
C GLN A 250 -1.17 22.17 -4.80
N ALA A 251 -2.29 22.74 -4.36
CA ALA A 251 -2.31 23.65 -3.22
C ALA A 251 -1.96 22.88 -1.94
N PHE A 252 -0.99 23.38 -1.18
CA PHE A 252 -0.43 22.66 -0.05
C PHE A 252 -1.44 22.54 1.10
N ALA A 253 -1.53 21.35 1.70
CA ALA A 253 -2.57 21.02 2.67
C ALA A 253 -2.54 21.91 3.93
N LYS A 254 -1.35 22.34 4.37
CA LYS A 254 -1.19 23.18 5.57
C LYS A 254 -1.31 24.67 5.27
N ASP A 255 -1.09 25.09 4.03
CA ASP A 255 -1.24 26.47 3.57
C ASP A 255 -1.69 26.48 2.11
N ASN A 256 -3.00 26.56 1.90
CA ASN A 256 -3.60 26.50 0.57
C ASN A 256 -3.33 27.72 -0.30
N LYS A 257 -2.63 28.75 0.23
CA LYS A 257 -2.16 29.90 -0.56
C LYS A 257 -0.89 29.59 -1.34
N LYS A 258 -0.20 28.50 -0.99
CA LYS A 258 1.03 28.06 -1.63
C LYS A 258 0.82 26.73 -2.33
N THR A 259 1.51 26.52 -3.46
CA THR A 259 1.63 25.19 -4.04
C THR A 259 2.72 24.39 -3.34
N VAL A 260 2.74 23.07 -3.51
CA VAL A 260 3.85 22.23 -3.01
C VAL A 260 5.19 22.67 -3.62
N ALA A 261 5.22 23.06 -4.90
CA ALA A 261 6.42 23.60 -5.52
C ALA A 261 6.94 24.87 -4.81
N GLN A 262 6.04 25.77 -4.40
CA GLN A 262 6.43 26.98 -3.67
C GLN A 262 6.99 26.65 -2.29
N VAL A 263 6.40 25.67 -1.58
CA VAL A 263 6.91 25.21 -0.28
C VAL A 263 8.31 24.59 -0.41
N LEU A 264 8.56 23.79 -1.44
CA LEU A 264 9.89 23.23 -1.72
C LEU A 264 10.91 24.32 -2.04
N ALA A 265 10.54 25.27 -2.91
CA ALA A 265 11.40 26.37 -3.31
C ALA A 265 11.79 27.28 -2.12
N GLU A 266 10.85 27.55 -1.21
CA GLU A 266 11.12 28.32 0.01
C GLU A 266 12.07 27.59 0.97
N ALA A 267 12.03 26.26 0.99
CA ALA A 267 12.99 25.44 1.73
C ALA A 267 14.36 25.33 1.02
N GLY A 268 14.46 25.80 -0.23
CA GLY A 268 15.66 25.70 -1.05
C GLY A 268 15.98 24.29 -1.53
N GLY A 269 15.00 23.38 -1.52
CA GLY A 269 15.17 21.97 -1.86
C GLY A 269 14.33 21.51 -3.04
N THR A 270 14.60 20.28 -3.46
CA THR A 270 13.90 19.63 -4.57
C THR A 270 13.36 18.27 -4.16
N LEU A 271 12.32 17.82 -4.86
CA LEU A 271 11.71 16.51 -4.70
C LEU A 271 12.00 15.72 -5.97
N THR A 272 12.61 14.54 -5.82
CA THR A 272 13.11 13.73 -6.94
C THR A 272 12.23 12.54 -7.28
N GLY A 273 11.38 12.10 -6.34
CA GLY A 273 10.34 11.12 -6.59
C GLY A 273 9.44 10.91 -5.37
N PHE A 274 8.26 10.36 -5.61
CA PHE A 274 7.40 9.89 -4.53
C PHE A 274 6.68 8.62 -4.95
N VAL A 275 6.23 7.86 -3.95
CA VAL A 275 5.35 6.71 -4.13
C VAL A 275 4.25 6.80 -3.11
N ARG A 276 3.03 6.48 -3.51
CA ARG A 276 1.89 6.33 -2.60
C ARG A 276 1.15 5.04 -2.89
N TYR A 277 1.00 4.19 -1.88
CA TYR A 277 0.07 3.07 -1.90
C TYR A 277 -1.10 3.30 -0.95
N ARG A 278 -2.26 2.85 -1.37
CA ARG A 278 -3.46 2.68 -0.55
C ARG A 278 -3.95 1.25 -0.74
N VAL A 279 -4.14 0.55 0.36
CA VAL A 279 -4.62 -0.83 0.37
C VAL A 279 -5.90 -0.95 -0.46
N GLY A 280 -5.91 -1.89 -1.40
CA GLY A 280 -7.07 -2.23 -2.22
C GLY A 280 -7.41 -1.21 -3.33
N ALA A 281 -6.62 -0.15 -3.49
CA ALA A 281 -6.77 0.82 -4.57
C ALA A 281 -6.20 0.32 -5.91
#